data_AF-A0AAW4KSR0-F1
#
_entry.id   AF-A0AAW4KSR0-F1
#
_cell.length_a   1.000
_cell.length_b   1.000
_cell.length_c   1.000
_cell.angle_alpha   90.00
_cell.angle_beta   90.00
_cell.angle_gamma   90.00
#
_symmetry.space_group_name_H-M   'P 1'
#
loop_
_entity.id
_entity.type
_entity.pdbx_description
1 polymer ?
#
loop_
_entity_poly.entity_id
_entity_poly.type
_entity_poly.pdbx_seq_one_letter_code
_entity_poly.pdbx_strand_id
1 'polypeptide(L)'
;KPQLSWQKVNVAGRNYIEVRNQGAVHARLTDASFKQGGQTRPLVEGLLGYVLPGASMRWPVPDAVSADQPLQVRVNGAAQLESLAPKR
;
A
#
# COMPACT_ATOMS: atom_id res chain seq x y z
N LYS A 1 -4.09 -9.33 -14.45
CA LYS A 1 -4.50 -8.41 -13.36
C LYS A 1 -3.33 -8.19 -12.41
N PRO A 2 -3.26 -7.06 -11.70
CA PRO A 2 -2.27 -6.86 -10.64
C PRO A 2 -2.37 -7.93 -9.56
N GLN A 3 -1.26 -8.29 -8.95
CA GLN A 3 -1.22 -9.16 -7.77
C GLN A 3 -0.37 -8.47 -6.72
N LEU A 4 -1.02 -7.76 -5.82
CA LEU A 4 -0.36 -6.86 -4.89
C LEU A 4 -0.18 -7.52 -3.52
N SER A 5 1.00 -7.32 -2.96
CA SER A 5 1.27 -7.56 -1.54
C SER A 5 1.97 -6.35 -0.97
N TRP A 6 1.77 -6.05 0.30
CA TRP A 6 2.48 -4.96 0.96
C TRP A 6 3.11 -5.41 2.28
N GLN A 7 4.07 -4.64 2.75
CA GLN A 7 4.72 -4.81 4.06
C GLN A 7 5.27 -3.47 4.54
N LYS A 8 5.45 -3.32 5.86
CA LYS A 8 6.25 -2.24 6.42
C LYS A 8 7.72 -2.66 6.43
N VAL A 9 8.60 -1.82 5.88
CA VAL A 9 10.06 -2.05 5.92
C VAL A 9 10.76 -0.88 6.57
N ASN A 10 11.82 -1.16 7.31
CA ASN A 10 12.74 -0.14 7.80
C ASN A 10 14.00 -0.14 6.93
N VAL A 11 14.37 1.02 6.40
CA VAL A 11 15.57 1.19 5.59
C VAL A 11 16.37 2.34 6.19
N ALA A 12 17.56 2.03 6.73
CA ALA A 12 18.45 3.00 7.37
C ALA A 12 17.75 3.87 8.43
N GLY A 13 16.94 3.25 9.30
CA GLY A 13 16.22 3.94 10.37
C GLY A 13 14.92 4.63 9.95
N ARG A 14 14.57 4.63 8.66
CA ARG A 14 13.33 5.24 8.16
C ARG A 14 12.31 4.16 7.79
N ASN A 15 11.06 4.36 8.18
CA ASN A 15 9.96 3.45 7.86
C ASN A 15 9.36 3.76 6.49
N TYR A 16 9.06 2.70 5.75
CA TYR A 16 8.41 2.74 4.45
C TYR A 16 7.29 1.72 4.39
N ILE A 17 6.27 2.00 3.59
CA ILE A 17 5.46 0.94 3.01
C ILE A 17 6.14 0.46 1.74
N GLU A 18 6.29 -0.85 1.59
CA GLU A 18 6.69 -1.47 0.34
C GLU A 18 5.49 -2.20 -0.25
N VAL A 19 5.13 -1.87 -1.49
CA VAL A 19 4.12 -2.60 -2.26
C VAL A 19 4.80 -3.29 -3.43
N ARG A 20 4.61 -4.60 -3.54
CA ARG A 20 5.12 -5.43 -4.64
C ARG A 20 3.97 -5.89 -5.52
N ASN A 21 4.17 -5.81 -6.83
CA ASN A 21 3.24 -6.36 -7.81
C ASN A 21 3.85 -7.59 -8.50
N GLN A 22 3.31 -8.76 -8.20
CA GLN A 22 3.70 -10.02 -8.84
C GLN A 22 2.86 -10.35 -10.09
N GLY A 23 1.86 -9.51 -10.40
CA GLY A 23 1.00 -9.69 -11.56
C GLY A 23 1.60 -9.12 -12.84
N ALA A 24 1.08 -9.57 -13.98
CA ALA A 24 1.53 -9.15 -15.31
C ALA A 24 1.01 -7.76 -15.75
N VAL A 25 0.21 -7.07 -14.93
CA VAL A 25 -0.41 -5.77 -15.26
C VAL A 25 -0.05 -4.75 -14.19
N HIS A 26 0.25 -3.52 -14.59
CA HIS A 26 0.55 -2.44 -13.66
C HIS A 26 -0.64 -2.12 -12.74
N ALA A 27 -0.34 -1.60 -11.54
CA ALA A 27 -1.33 -1.06 -10.63
C ALA A 27 -1.13 0.44 -10.46
N ARG A 28 -2.16 1.24 -10.76
CA ARG A 28 -2.30 2.61 -10.28
C ARG A 28 -2.96 2.56 -8.91
N LEU A 29 -2.29 3.09 -7.91
CA LEU A 29 -2.75 3.12 -6.53
C LEU A 29 -3.22 4.53 -6.18
N THR A 30 -4.48 4.66 -5.75
CA THR A 30 -5.04 5.91 -5.25
C THR A 30 -5.74 5.71 -3.89
N ASP A 31 -5.93 6.79 -3.15
CA ASP A 31 -6.76 6.84 -1.94
C ASP A 31 -6.35 5.80 -0.90
N ALA A 32 -5.05 5.80 -0.59
CA ALA A 32 -4.43 4.84 0.30
C ALA A 32 -4.66 5.22 1.78
N SER A 33 -5.04 4.24 2.60
CA SER A 33 -5.31 4.45 4.03
C SER A 33 -5.07 3.19 4.86
N PHE A 34 -4.87 3.35 6.16
CA PHE A 34 -4.78 2.26 7.12
C PHE A 34 -6.01 2.21 8.01
N LYS A 35 -6.39 1.00 8.47
CA LYS A 35 -7.32 0.85 9.60
C LYS A 35 -6.54 0.76 10.91
N GLN A 36 -6.65 1.75 11.79
CA GLN A 36 -5.96 1.76 13.08
C GLN A 36 -6.97 2.02 14.21
N GLY A 37 -7.11 1.07 15.14
CA GLY A 37 -8.02 1.22 16.28
C GLY A 37 -9.49 1.44 15.88
N GLY A 38 -9.93 0.83 14.77
CA GLY A 38 -11.28 1.01 14.23
C GLY A 38 -11.48 2.29 13.40
N GLN A 39 -10.48 3.18 13.35
CA GLN A 39 -10.52 4.40 12.54
C GLN A 39 -9.73 4.25 11.24
N THR A 40 -10.23 4.83 10.15
CA THR A 40 -9.48 4.95 8.90
C THR A 40 -8.54 6.14 9.01
N ARG A 41 -7.23 5.90 8.82
CA ARG A 41 -6.21 6.94 8.76
C ARG A 41 -5.70 7.09 7.33
N PRO A 42 -5.93 8.23 6.67
CA PRO A 42 -5.46 8.43 5.31
C PRO A 42 -3.92 8.47 5.29
N LEU A 43 -3.34 7.80 4.29
CA LEU A 43 -1.93 7.91 3.95
C LEU A 43 -1.75 8.92 2.81
N VAL A 44 -2.55 8.79 1.76
CA VAL A 44 -2.62 9.72 0.61
C VAL A 44 -4.06 9.79 0.13
N GLU A 45 -4.56 11.00 -0.05
CA GLU A 45 -5.78 11.27 -0.81
C GLU A 45 -5.40 11.50 -2.29
N GLY A 46 -6.05 10.80 -3.23
CA GLY A 46 -5.63 10.83 -4.63
C GLY A 46 -4.45 9.90 -4.94
N LEU A 47 -3.55 10.29 -5.84
CA LEU A 47 -2.51 9.40 -6.39
C LEU A 47 -1.39 9.10 -5.39
N LEU A 48 -1.25 7.83 -4.99
CA LEU A 48 -0.07 7.34 -4.29
C LEU A 48 1.07 7.04 -5.27
N GLY A 49 0.76 6.34 -6.37
CA GLY A 49 1.73 6.04 -7.41
C GLY A 49 1.38 4.80 -8.23
N TYR A 50 2.38 4.27 -8.93
CA TYR A 50 2.25 3.11 -9.81
C TYR A 50 3.19 1.99 -9.38
N VAL A 51 2.71 0.74 -9.37
CA VAL A 51 3.54 -0.45 -9.18
C VAL A 51 3.54 -1.27 -10.46
N LEU A 52 4.70 -1.29 -11.12
CA LEU A 52 4.88 -1.98 -12.40
C LEU A 52 4.89 -3.51 -12.22
N PRO A 53 4.61 -4.29 -13.29
CA PRO A 53 4.74 -5.75 -13.27
C PRO A 53 6.12 -6.20 -12.78
N GLY A 54 6.16 -7.11 -11.82
CA GLY A 54 7.40 -7.66 -11.24
C GLY A 54 8.16 -6.72 -10.30
N ALA A 55 7.71 -5.48 -10.13
CA ALA A 55 8.42 -4.46 -9.36
C ALA A 55 7.91 -4.32 -7.92
N SER A 56 8.73 -3.66 -7.10
CA SER A 56 8.38 -3.14 -5.78
C SER A 56 8.57 -1.64 -5.75
N MET A 57 7.65 -0.93 -5.09
CA MET A 57 7.72 0.51 -4.88
C MET A 57 7.64 0.81 -3.38
N ARG A 58 8.32 1.86 -2.94
CA ARG A 58 8.39 2.25 -1.53
C ARG A 58 8.01 3.71 -1.34
N TRP A 59 7.19 3.97 -0.33
CA TRP A 59 6.83 5.32 0.10
C TRP A 59 7.15 5.49 1.58
N PRO A 60 7.79 6.60 1.99
CA PRO A 60 8.08 6.85 3.39
C PRO A 60 6.78 7.02 4.17
N VAL A 61 6.76 6.51 5.41
CA VAL A 61 5.59 6.63 6.30
C VAL A 61 6.02 7.03 7.72
N PRO A 62 5.14 7.69 8.49
CA PRO A 62 5.39 7.96 9.91
C PRO A 62 5.53 6.66 10.72
N ASP A 63 6.27 6.71 11.82
CA ASP A 63 6.52 5.55 12.69
C ASP A 63 5.25 4.95 13.29
N ALA A 64 4.22 5.79 13.48
CA ALA A 64 2.93 5.41 14.06
C ALA A 64 2.09 4.47 13.18
N VAL A 65 2.53 4.16 11.95
CA VAL A 65 1.86 3.19 11.07
C VAL A 65 2.09 1.76 11.58
N SER A 66 0.99 1.08 11.92
CA SER A 66 1.00 -0.33 12.31
C SER A 66 1.31 -1.22 11.10
N ALA A 67 2.21 -2.19 11.26
CA ALA A 67 2.54 -3.17 10.24
C ALA A 67 1.49 -4.28 10.12
N ASP A 68 0.60 -4.41 11.11
CA ASP A 68 -0.30 -5.56 11.25
C ASP A 68 -1.69 -5.28 10.67
N GLN A 69 -1.95 -4.04 10.25
CA GLN A 69 -3.26 -3.59 9.80
C GLN A 69 -3.33 -3.53 8.28
N PRO A 70 -4.40 -4.01 7.64
CA PRO A 70 -4.53 -3.97 6.19
C PRO A 70 -4.35 -2.55 5.61
N LEU A 71 -3.62 -2.47 4.50
CA LEU A 71 -3.56 -1.28 3.66
C LEU A 71 -4.80 -1.27 2.76
N GLN A 72 -5.64 -0.26 2.90
CA GLN A 72 -6.76 -0.03 2.00
C GLN A 72 -6.33 0.88 0.87
N VAL A 73 -6.65 0.51 -0.37
CA VAL A 73 -6.22 1.26 -1.56
C VAL A 73 -7.18 1.05 -2.72
N ARG A 74 -7.38 2.07 -3.54
CA ARG A 74 -8.08 1.94 -4.81
C ARG A 74 -7.09 1.55 -5.90
N VAL A 75 -7.36 0.43 -6.57
CA VAL A 75 -6.50 -0.09 -7.64
C VAL A 75 -7.16 0.20 -8.98
N ASN A 76 -6.42 0.82 -9.90
CA ASN A 76 -6.82 1.06 -11.28
C ASN A 76 -8.19 1.75 -11.44
N GLY A 77 -8.59 2.59 -10.47
CA GLY A 77 -9.87 3.30 -10.50
C GLY A 77 -11.09 2.45 -10.18
N ALA A 78 -10.91 1.27 -9.55
CA ALA A 78 -12.02 0.45 -9.09
C ALA A 78 -12.96 1.24 -8.14
N ALA A 79 -14.26 0.95 -8.22
CA ALA A 79 -15.26 1.62 -7.38
C ALA A 79 -15.04 1.32 -5.88
N GLN A 80 -14.58 0.10 -5.56
CA GLN A 80 -14.34 -0.36 -4.20
C GLN A 80 -12.84 -0.29 -3.84
N LEU A 81 -12.55 0.02 -2.57
CA LEU A 81 -11.22 -0.12 -2.00
C LEU A 81 -10.85 -1.60 -1.84
N GLU A 82 -9.66 -1.96 -2.28
CA GLU A 82 -9.05 -3.26 -2.01
C GLU A 82 -8.34 -3.21 -0.65
N SER A 83 -8.44 -4.31 0.12
CA SER A 83 -7.69 -4.48 1.36
C SER A 83 -6.52 -5.42 1.11
N LEU A 84 -5.31 -4.86 1.10
CA LEU A 84 -4.09 -5.64 1.01
C LEU A 84 -3.69 -6.05 2.43
N ALA A 85 -3.60 -7.36 2.68
CA ALA A 85 -3.08 -7.86 3.95
C ALA A 85 -1.55 -7.69 4.01
N PRO A 86 -0.98 -7.36 5.17
CA PRO A 86 0.47 -7.32 5.33
C PRO A 86 1.06 -8.72 5.08
N LYS A 87 2.17 -8.77 4.35
CA LYS A 87 3.05 -9.93 4.38
C LYS A 87 3.71 -10.00 5.75
N ARG A 88 3.56 -11.14 6.42
CA ARG A 88 4.33 -11.50 7.60
C ARG A 88 5.75 -11.91 7.19
#